data_AF-A0A1X0RNT2-F1
#
_entry.id   AF-A0A1X0RNT2-F1
#
_cell.length_a   1.000
_cell.length_b   1.000
_cell.length_c   1.000
_cell.angle_alpha   90.00
_cell.angle_beta   90.00
_cell.angle_gamma   90.00
#
_symmetry.space_group_name_H-M   'P 1'
#
loop_
_entity.id
_entity.type
_entity.pdbx_description
1 polymer ?
#
loop_
_entity_poly.entity_id
_entity_poly.type
_entity_poly.pdbx_seq_one_letter_code
_entity_poly.pdbx_strand_id
1 'polypeptide(L)'
;MQFSRNILGEASAHGVALCAWLKNRRHSERQRKRESYRDRARHTAQDGCTFEELVKLSLFYFKEGKEKSFRNRMLFLMQHMMLLPDENTRDMELCDLLPLEFKDEGFSECPVWVLRLDHGKTVKEHI
;
A
#
# COMPACT_ATOMS: atom_id res chain seq x y z
N MET A 1 34.80 -33.37 -0.48
CA MET A 1 35.09 -32.59 0.74
C MET A 1 33.76 -32.11 1.31
N GLN A 2 33.39 -32.60 2.49
CA GLN A 2 32.15 -32.27 3.19
C GLN A 2 32.26 -30.85 3.79
N PHE A 3 31.40 -29.92 3.39
CA PHE A 3 31.17 -28.71 4.20
C PHE A 3 30.09 -29.04 5.23
N SER A 4 30.57 -29.44 6.40
CA SER A 4 29.79 -29.72 7.59
C SER A 4 28.94 -28.52 8.01
N ARG A 5 27.71 -28.87 8.43
CA ARG A 5 26.80 -28.09 9.27
C ARG A 5 27.51 -27.43 10.46
N ASN A 6 26.92 -26.34 10.94
CA ASN A 6 26.97 -25.74 12.28
C ASN A 6 27.42 -24.27 12.29
N ILE A 7 26.51 -23.35 11.96
CA ILE A 7 26.56 -21.96 12.46
C ILE A 7 25.20 -21.67 13.12
N LEU A 8 24.92 -22.42 14.19
CA LEU A 8 24.02 -21.98 15.24
C LEU A 8 24.91 -21.82 16.48
N GLY A 9 25.66 -20.73 16.51
CA GLY A 9 26.56 -20.38 17.61
C GLY A 9 26.53 -18.88 17.75
N GLU A 10 26.07 -18.42 18.91
CA GLU A 10 26.08 -17.06 19.47
C GLU A 10 26.32 -15.90 18.49
N ALA A 11 25.35 -14.99 18.40
CA ALA A 11 25.50 -13.75 17.66
C ALA A 11 26.76 -13.01 18.14
N SER A 12 27.84 -13.10 17.35
CA SER A 12 29.08 -12.36 17.59
C SER A 12 28.73 -10.91 17.94
N ALA A 13 29.36 -10.35 18.97
CA ALA A 13 29.14 -8.96 19.39
C ALA A 13 29.24 -7.98 18.21
N HIS A 14 30.08 -8.31 17.22
CA HIS A 14 30.22 -7.60 15.96
C HIS A 14 28.97 -7.68 15.07
N GLY A 15 28.34 -8.85 14.96
CA GLY A 15 27.09 -9.04 14.23
C GLY A 15 25.92 -8.29 14.88
N VAL A 16 25.87 -8.27 16.22
CA VAL A 16 24.85 -7.50 16.98
C VAL A 16 25.05 -5.99 16.79
N ALA A 17 26.28 -5.50 16.90
CA ALA A 17 26.61 -4.10 16.68
C ALA A 17 26.31 -3.65 15.24
N LEU A 18 26.63 -4.47 14.25
CA LEU A 18 26.31 -4.20 12.84
C LEU A 18 24.80 -4.13 12.62
N CYS A 19 24.03 -5.06 13.20
CA CYS A 19 22.56 -5.03 13.13
C CYS A 19 21.98 -3.76 13.77
N ALA A 20 22.50 -3.35 14.92
CA ALA A 20 22.08 -2.13 15.61
C ALA A 20 22.41 -0.87 14.79
N TRP A 21 23.62 -0.80 14.21
CA TRP A 21 24.03 0.29 13.34
C TRP A 21 23.16 0.39 12.09
N LEU A 22 22.87 -0.74 11.42
CA LEU A 22 21.97 -0.77 10.27
C LEU A 22 20.56 -0.32 10.61
N LYS A 23 20.03 -0.68 11.79
CA LYS A 23 18.74 -0.22 12.29
C LYS A 23 18.75 1.29 12.52
N ASN A 24 19.77 1.82 13.20
CA ASN A 24 19.92 3.26 13.43
C ASN A 24 20.05 4.05 12.14
N ARG A 25 20.81 3.53 11.16
CA ARG A 25 20.94 4.16 9.84
C ARG A 25 19.60 4.21 9.08
N ARG A 26 18.79 3.16 9.16
CA ARG A 26 17.42 3.18 8.59
C ARG A 26 16.52 4.17 9.31
N HIS A 27 16.68 4.32 10.64
CA HIS A 27 15.91 5.28 11.42
C HIS A 27 16.26 6.73 11.08
N SER A 28 17.56 7.08 11.01
CA SER A 28 18.01 8.43 10.65
C SER A 28 17.59 8.81 9.22
N GLU A 29 17.69 7.88 8.28
CA GLU A 29 17.20 8.07 6.91
C GLU A 29 15.69 8.32 6.87
N ARG A 30 14.91 7.64 7.71
CA ARG A 30 13.46 7.89 7.83
C ARG A 30 13.17 9.26 8.43
N GLN A 31 13.91 9.70 9.44
CA GLN A 31 13.77 11.04 10.02
C GLN A 31 14.11 12.13 9.00
N ARG A 32 15.25 12.02 8.31
CA ARG A 32 15.63 12.95 7.23
C ARG A 32 14.58 13.05 6.13
N LYS A 33 13.96 11.93 5.75
CA LYS A 33 12.85 11.90 4.76
C LYS A 33 11.57 12.56 5.27
N ARG A 34 11.32 12.54 6.58
CA ARG A 34 10.18 13.25 7.20
C ARG A 34 10.44 14.76 7.25
N GLU A 35 11.63 15.16 7.70
CA GLU A 35 12.03 16.56 7.81
C GLU A 35 12.12 17.29 6.47
N SER A 36 12.45 16.55 5.40
CA SER A 36 12.50 17.13 4.05
C SER A 36 11.15 17.35 3.38
N TYR A 37 10.03 16.99 4.04
CA TYR A 37 8.65 17.08 3.51
C TYR A 37 8.49 16.57 2.06
N ARG A 38 9.40 15.70 1.61
CA ARG A 38 9.32 15.17 0.25
C ARG A 38 8.08 14.29 0.20
N ASP A 39 7.15 14.71 -0.64
CA ASP A 39 5.96 13.94 -0.95
C ASP A 39 6.38 12.53 -1.36
N ARG A 40 5.88 11.55 -0.60
CA ARG A 40 6.17 10.13 -0.83
C ARG A 40 5.28 9.54 -1.91
N ALA A 41 4.23 10.25 -2.31
CA ALA A 41 3.37 9.90 -3.43
C ALA A 41 4.00 10.27 -4.78
N ARG A 42 4.97 11.21 -4.78
CA ARG A 42 5.68 11.64 -6.00
C ARG A 42 6.45 10.46 -6.62
N HIS A 43 6.05 10.05 -7.82
CA HIS A 43 6.52 8.86 -8.55
C HIS A 43 6.06 7.49 -8.01
N THR A 44 4.96 7.42 -7.25
CA THR A 44 4.26 6.15 -7.06
C THR A 44 3.58 5.73 -8.36
N ALA A 45 3.25 4.44 -8.53
CA ALA A 45 2.57 3.94 -9.73
C ALA A 45 1.21 4.64 -10.01
N GLN A 46 0.68 5.35 -9.02
CA GLN A 46 -0.55 6.15 -9.09
C GLN A 46 -0.34 7.55 -9.69
N ASP A 47 0.89 8.05 -9.67
CA ASP A 47 1.27 9.42 -10.05
C ASP A 47 1.42 9.61 -11.58
N GLY A 48 1.10 8.56 -12.36
CA GLY A 48 1.34 8.51 -13.79
C GLY A 48 0.16 8.09 -14.67
N CYS A 49 -1.04 7.87 -14.09
CA CYS A 49 -2.21 7.48 -14.86
C CYS A 49 -3.13 8.69 -15.05
N THR A 50 -3.18 9.21 -16.27
CA THR A 50 -4.17 10.21 -16.66
C THR A 50 -5.57 9.62 -16.65
N PHE A 51 -6.60 10.47 -16.52
CA PHE A 51 -7.99 10.03 -16.58
C PHE A 51 -8.30 9.24 -17.87
N GLU A 52 -7.75 9.65 -19.01
CA GLU A 52 -7.92 8.95 -20.28
C GLU A 52 -7.32 7.55 -20.26
N GLU A 53 -6.13 7.39 -19.70
CA GLU A 53 -5.46 6.09 -19.56
C GLU A 53 -6.23 5.18 -18.60
N LEU A 54 -6.76 5.74 -17.52
CA LEU A 54 -7.61 5.03 -16.58
C LEU A 54 -8.85 4.46 -17.27
N VAL A 55 -9.53 5.27 -18.08
CA VAL A 55 -10.71 4.82 -18.85
C VAL A 55 -10.31 3.73 -19.85
N LYS A 56 -9.20 3.92 -20.59
CA LYS A 56 -8.71 2.93 -21.55
C LYS A 56 -8.37 1.59 -20.90
N LEU A 57 -7.66 1.60 -19.76
CA LEU A 57 -7.31 0.39 -19.00
C LEU A 57 -8.55 -0.29 -18.41
N SER A 58 -9.48 0.50 -17.86
CA SER A 58 -10.75 -0.02 -17.32
C SER A 58 -11.56 -0.72 -18.41
N LEU A 59 -11.66 -0.12 -19.61
CA LEU A 59 -12.34 -0.71 -20.76
C LEU A 59 -11.60 -1.93 -21.31
N PHE A 60 -10.27 -1.94 -21.29
CA PHE A 60 -9.46 -3.08 -21.72
C PHE A 60 -9.81 -4.33 -20.88
N TYR A 61 -9.76 -4.23 -19.55
CA TYR A 61 -10.09 -5.35 -18.68
C TYR A 61 -11.56 -5.77 -18.79
N PHE A 62 -12.47 -4.79 -18.98
CA PHE A 62 -13.89 -5.07 -19.16
C PHE A 62 -14.16 -5.87 -20.45
N LYS A 63 -13.52 -5.47 -21.56
CA LYS A 63 -13.67 -6.14 -22.87
C LYS A 63 -13.06 -7.54 -22.90
N GLU A 64 -12.04 -7.80 -22.08
CA GLU A 64 -11.44 -9.13 -22.00
C GLU A 64 -12.44 -10.19 -21.49
N GLY A 65 -13.42 -9.77 -20.66
CA GLY A 65 -14.56 -10.60 -20.27
C GLY A 65 -14.22 -11.82 -19.41
N LYS A 66 -12.99 -11.92 -18.90
CA LYS A 66 -12.55 -13.01 -18.03
C LYS A 66 -12.69 -12.60 -16.56
N GLU A 67 -12.97 -13.57 -15.69
CA GLU A 67 -13.06 -13.38 -14.24
C GLU A 67 -11.83 -12.64 -13.67
N LYS A 68 -10.63 -13.09 -14.03
CA LYS A 68 -9.37 -12.47 -13.59
C LYS A 68 -9.25 -11.01 -14.03
N SER A 69 -9.78 -10.67 -15.20
CA SER A 69 -9.77 -9.31 -15.73
C SER A 69 -10.70 -8.40 -14.94
N PHE A 70 -11.86 -8.88 -14.52
CA PHE A 70 -12.75 -8.12 -13.61
C PHE A 70 -12.09 -7.87 -12.25
N ARG A 71 -11.43 -8.89 -11.67
CA ARG A 71 -10.67 -8.72 -10.43
C ARG A 71 -9.57 -7.68 -10.57
N ASN A 72 -8.77 -7.77 -11.63
CA ASN A 72 -7.68 -6.83 -11.91
C ASN A 72 -8.20 -5.40 -12.13
N ARG A 73 -9.33 -5.27 -12.83
CA ARG A 73 -10.02 -3.99 -13.02
C ARG A 73 -10.44 -3.37 -11.69
N MET A 74 -11.07 -4.16 -10.82
CA MET A 74 -11.53 -3.68 -9.51
C MET A 74 -10.33 -3.24 -8.65
N LEU A 75 -9.28 -4.06 -8.59
CA LEU A 75 -8.06 -3.74 -7.86
C LEU A 75 -7.43 -2.43 -8.35
N PHE A 76 -7.26 -2.29 -9.67
CA PHE A 76 -6.71 -1.08 -10.29
C PHE A 76 -7.52 0.17 -9.96
N LEU A 77 -8.86 0.10 -10.10
CA LEU A 77 -9.74 1.23 -9.80
C LEU A 77 -9.73 1.60 -8.31
N MET A 78 -9.75 0.62 -7.42
CA MET A 78 -9.69 0.86 -5.98
C MET A 78 -8.36 1.49 -5.57
N GLN A 79 -7.25 0.99 -6.10
CA GLN A 79 -5.92 1.57 -5.87
C GLN A 79 -5.87 3.03 -6.32
N HIS A 80 -6.39 3.33 -7.50
CA HIS A 80 -6.36 4.69 -8.03
C HIS A 80 -7.29 5.64 -7.25
N MET A 81 -8.54 5.23 -6.97
CA MET A 81 -9.52 6.09 -6.31
C MET A 81 -9.26 6.28 -4.81
N MET A 82 -8.77 5.25 -4.13
CA MET A 82 -8.51 5.28 -2.69
C MET A 82 -7.03 5.56 -2.34
N LEU A 83 -6.18 5.78 -3.36
CA LEU A 83 -4.73 6.02 -3.21
C LEU A 83 -4.04 4.94 -2.35
N LEU A 84 -4.43 3.68 -2.54
CA LEU A 84 -3.98 2.58 -1.71
C LEU A 84 -2.62 2.05 -2.17
N PRO A 85 -1.66 1.83 -1.26
CA PRO A 85 -0.48 1.06 -1.57
C PRO A 85 -0.84 -0.37 -2.00
N ASP A 86 -0.04 -0.94 -2.92
CA ASP A 86 -0.19 -2.34 -3.37
C ASP A 86 -0.23 -3.34 -2.22
N GLU A 87 0.57 -3.11 -1.16
CA GLU A 87 0.62 -3.95 0.04
C GLU A 87 -0.74 -3.97 0.74
N ASN A 88 -1.29 -2.79 1.06
CA ASN A 88 -2.59 -2.64 1.70
C ASN A 88 -3.75 -3.18 0.86
N THR A 89 -3.65 -3.09 -0.47
CA THR A 89 -4.74 -3.55 -1.35
C THR A 89 -4.82 -5.08 -1.43
N ARG A 90 -3.70 -5.78 -1.19
CA ARG A 90 -3.65 -7.26 -1.22
C ARG A 90 -4.19 -7.88 0.05
N ASP A 91 -4.00 -7.20 1.18
CA ASP A 91 -4.44 -7.66 2.50
C ASP A 91 -5.89 -7.26 2.80
N MET A 92 -6.54 -6.51 1.90
CA MET A 92 -7.91 -6.04 2.06
C MET A 92 -8.91 -7.21 1.93
N GLU A 93 -9.81 -7.30 2.91
CA GLU A 93 -10.94 -8.21 2.89
C GLU A 93 -12.24 -7.47 2.54
N LEU A 94 -13.24 -8.20 2.04
CA LEU A 94 -14.55 -7.60 1.75
C LEU A 94 -15.22 -7.04 3.02
N CYS A 95 -14.93 -7.64 4.18
CA CYS A 95 -15.41 -7.19 5.49
C CYS A 95 -14.87 -5.81 5.90
N ASP A 96 -13.80 -5.34 5.27
CA ASP A 96 -13.21 -4.03 5.53
C ASP A 96 -13.94 -2.90 4.78
N LEU A 97 -14.78 -3.24 3.80
CA LEU A 97 -15.59 -2.31 3.01
C LEU A 97 -16.97 -2.13 3.65
N LEU A 98 -17.20 -0.93 4.14
CA LEU A 98 -18.45 -0.56 4.80
C LEU A 98 -19.19 0.48 3.95
N PRO A 99 -20.49 0.27 3.66
CA PRO A 99 -21.30 1.31 3.05
C PRO A 99 -21.52 2.43 4.08
N LEU A 100 -21.34 3.68 3.65
CA LEU A 100 -21.63 4.86 4.45
C LEU A 100 -22.83 5.59 3.84
N GLU A 101 -23.87 5.77 4.65
CA GLU A 101 -25.07 6.51 4.28
C GLU A 101 -24.96 7.96 4.74
N PHE A 102 -25.02 8.89 3.80
CA PHE A 102 -25.10 10.33 4.09
C PHE A 102 -26.56 10.76 4.13
N LYS A 103 -27.16 10.72 5.33
CA LYS A 103 -28.59 11.04 5.53
C LYS A 103 -28.96 12.47 5.14
N ASP A 104 -28.00 13.39 5.22
CA ASP A 104 -28.23 14.84 5.03
C ASP A 104 -27.84 15.35 3.63
N GLU A 105 -27.17 14.52 2.80
CA GLU A 105 -26.72 14.92 1.44
C GLU A 105 -27.74 14.57 0.33
N GLY A 106 -28.87 13.94 0.69
CA GLY A 106 -29.88 13.47 -0.25
C GLY A 106 -29.55 12.11 -0.86
N PHE A 107 -30.33 11.69 -1.86
CA PHE A 107 -30.17 10.39 -2.50
C PHE A 107 -28.95 10.40 -3.43
N SER A 108 -27.93 9.60 -3.11
CA SER A 108 -26.84 9.27 -4.03
C SER A 108 -27.17 7.98 -4.77
N GLU A 109 -27.08 7.98 -6.10
CA GLU A 109 -27.29 6.79 -6.93
C GLU A 109 -26.24 5.69 -6.68
N CYS A 110 -25.07 6.07 -6.12
CA CYS A 110 -24.01 5.15 -5.74
C CYS A 110 -23.75 5.19 -4.23
N PRO A 111 -23.73 4.03 -3.55
CA PRO A 111 -23.32 3.98 -2.15
C PRO A 111 -21.87 4.40 -2.03
N VAL A 112 -21.59 5.25 -1.04
CA VAL A 112 -20.21 5.60 -0.69
C VAL A 112 -19.62 4.45 0.09
N TRP A 113 -18.48 3.95 -0.37
CA TRP A 113 -17.76 2.88 0.30
C TRP A 113 -16.61 3.46 1.12
N VAL A 114 -16.58 3.10 2.39
CA VAL A 114 -15.47 3.41 3.30
C VAL A 114 -14.66 2.14 3.49
N LEU A 115 -13.36 2.24 3.25
CA LEU A 115 -12.41 1.17 3.51
C LEU A 115 -11.75 1.37 4.87
N ARG A 116 -11.89 0.40 5.77
CA ARG A 116 -11.18 0.37 7.05
C ARG A 116 -9.85 -0.34 6.86
N LEU A 117 -8.74 0.38 7.06
CA LEU A 117 -7.40 -0.20 7.00
C LEU A 117 -6.90 -0.50 8.42
N ASP A 118 -6.81 -1.77 8.78
CA ASP A 118 -6.24 -2.18 10.09
C ASP A 118 -4.71 -1.99 10.12
N HIS A 119 -4.05 -2.10 8.95
CA HIS A 119 -2.61 -1.92 8.80
C HIS A 119 -2.32 -0.93 7.67
N GLY A 120 -1.98 0.29 8.05
CA GLY A 120 -1.47 1.32 7.14
C GLY A 120 -0.28 2.00 7.77
N LYS A 121 0.69 2.43 6.94
CA LYS A 121 1.72 3.38 7.38
C LYS A 121 1.08 4.76 7.53
N THR A 122 0.06 4.90 8.38
CA THR A 122 -0.41 6.21 8.83
C THR A 122 0.69 6.80 9.69
N VAL A 123 1.14 8.00 9.30
CA VAL A 123 2.03 8.80 10.14
C VAL A 123 1.24 9.07 11.41
N LYS A 124 1.68 8.52 12.55
CA LYS A 124 1.14 8.93 13.85
C LYS A 124 1.45 10.42 14.01
N GLU A 125 0.46 11.27 13.83
CA GLU A 125 0.52 12.64 14.32
C GLU A 125 0.45 12.54 15.85
N HIS A 126 1.56 12.89 16.49
CA HIS A 126 1.54 13.22 17.91
C HIS A 126 0.91 14.60 18.02
N ILE A 127 -0.36 14.64 18.43
CA ILE A 127 -0.99 15.84 19.01
C ILE A 127 -0.63 15.85 20.50
#